data_AF-K7LD87-F1
#
_entry.id   AF-K7LD87-F1
#
_cell.length_a   1.000
_cell.length_b   1.000
_cell.length_c   1.000
_cell.angle_alpha   90.00
_cell.angle_beta   90.00
_cell.angle_gamma   90.00
#
_symmetry.space_group_name_H-M   'P 1'
#
loop_
_entity.id
_entity.type
_entity.pdbx_description
1 polymer ?
#
loop_
_entity_poly.entity_id
_entity_poly.type
_entity_poly.pdbx_seq_one_letter_code
_entity_poly.pdbx_strand_id
1 'polypeptide(L)'
;MPAQATRKVEEEVEAKEVELFEVYDVVLYMGVIDILQNYNLRKKIEHAYKSLQFDPKTILVVEPKMYDERFIKFLEEKVFPETP
;
A
#
# COMPACT_ATOMS: atom_id res chain seq x y z
N MET A 1 13.05 -3.95 16.31
CA MET A 1 13.71 -2.69 15.92
C MET A 1 12.63 -1.63 15.75
N PRO A 2 12.83 -0.36 16.13
CA PRO A 2 11.88 0.71 15.80
C PRO A 2 11.71 0.82 14.28
N ALA A 3 10.56 1.32 13.83
CA ALA A 3 10.39 1.64 12.42
C ALA A 3 11.35 2.77 12.03
N GLN A 4 11.86 2.75 10.80
CA GLN A 4 12.84 3.73 10.34
C GLN A 4 12.30 4.54 9.16
N ALA A 5 12.48 5.85 9.21
CA ALA A 5 12.23 6.75 8.10
C ALA A 5 13.56 7.21 7.50
N THR A 6 13.68 7.09 6.18
CA THR A 6 14.86 7.55 5.43
C THR A 6 14.55 8.86 4.73
N ARG A 7 15.35 9.90 4.99
CA ARG A 7 15.24 11.21 4.34
C ARG A 7 16.48 11.43 3.48
N LYS A 8 16.29 11.82 2.22
CA LYS A 8 17.40 12.24 1.33
C LYS A 8 17.87 13.64 1.75
N VAL A 9 19.18 13.80 1.93
CA VAL A 9 19.79 15.09 2.23
C VAL A 9 19.95 15.85 0.92
N GLU A 10 19.16 16.90 0.74
CA GLU A 10 19.29 17.85 -0.37
C GLU A 10 20.26 18.96 0.04
N GLU A 11 21.54 18.66 0.19
CA GLU A 11 22.54 19.73 0.23
C GLU A 11 22.97 20.06 -1.20
N GLU A 12 23.02 21.36 -1.53
CA GLU A 12 23.54 21.92 -2.79
C GLU A 12 25.06 21.74 -2.95
N VAL A 13 25.66 20.69 -2.40
CA VAL A 13 27.09 20.43 -2.60
C VAL A 13 27.28 19.85 -3.99
N GLU A 14 28.10 20.55 -4.79
CA GLU A 14 28.56 20.23 -6.15
C GLU A 14 29.19 18.81 -6.36
N ALA A 15 29.00 17.86 -5.45
CA ALA A 15 29.47 16.49 -5.55
C ALA A 15 28.39 15.57 -6.15
N LYS A 16 28.37 15.46 -7.48
CA LYS A 16 27.46 14.63 -8.30
C LYS A 16 27.51 13.10 -8.06
N GLU A 17 28.11 12.59 -6.98
CA GLU A 17 28.41 11.15 -6.86
C GLU A 17 27.96 10.46 -5.57
N VAL A 18 27.48 11.17 -4.53
CA VAL A 18 27.06 10.51 -3.27
C VAL A 18 25.71 11.03 -2.81
N GLU A 19 24.69 10.15 -2.85
CA GLU A 19 23.41 10.42 -2.21
C GLU A 19 23.53 10.13 -0.71
N LEU A 20 23.45 11.18 0.11
CA LEU A 20 23.44 11.05 1.57
C LEU A 20 22.00 10.88 2.06
N PHE A 21 21.82 9.96 3.01
CA PHE A 21 20.52 9.69 3.63
C PHE A 21 20.62 9.79 5.16
N GLU A 22 19.65 10.48 5.76
CA GLU A 22 19.43 10.49 7.20
C GLU A 22 18.40 9.42 7.57
N VAL A 23 18.69 8.65 8.62
CA VAL A 23 17.79 7.61 9.15
C VAL A 23 17.31 8.02 10.52
N TYR A 24 15.99 8.02 10.72
CA TYR A 24 15.36 8.35 11.99
C TYR A 24 14.55 7.19 12.52
N ASP A 25 14.65 6.93 13.82
CA ASP A 25 13.72 6.05 14.52
C ASP A 25 12.36 6.75 14.67
N VAL A 26 11.29 6.08 14.22
CA VAL A 26 9.94 6.63 14.20
C VAL A 26 8.95 5.71 14.92
N VAL A 27 7.88 6.33 15.44
CA VAL A 27 6.71 5.64 15.98
C VAL A 27 5.58 5.77 14.98
N LEU A 28 5.08 4.64 14.48
CA LEU A 28 3.98 4.60 13.51
C LEU A 28 2.64 4.47 14.24
N TYR A 29 1.66 5.30 13.85
CA TYR A 29 0.26 5.16 14.24
C TYR A 29 -0.54 4.77 13.01
N MET A 30 -1.22 3.62 13.08
CA MET A 30 -1.97 3.07 11.96
C MET A 30 -3.34 2.58 12.41
N GLY A 31 -4.29 2.61 11.49
CA GLY A 31 -5.64 2.08 11.69
C GLY A 31 -6.34 1.87 10.36
N VAL A 32 -7.24 0.89 10.31
CA VAL A 32 -8.09 0.66 9.14
C VAL A 32 -9.20 1.71 9.15
N ILE A 33 -9.30 2.47 8.06
CA ILE A 33 -10.33 3.50 7.87
C ILE A 33 -11.39 3.03 6.87
N ASP A 34 -12.52 3.74 6.84
CA ASP A 34 -13.60 3.53 5.86
C ASP A 34 -14.20 2.10 5.84
N ILE A 35 -14.41 1.54 7.04
CA ILE A 35 -14.97 0.21 7.25
C ILE A 35 -16.50 0.12 7.06
N LEU A 36 -17.17 1.26 6.86
CA LEU A 36 -18.64 1.32 6.76
C LEU A 36 -19.16 1.07 5.34
N GLN A 37 -18.28 0.84 4.37
CA GLN A 37 -18.69 0.55 3.00
C GLN A 37 -19.16 -0.90 2.83
N ASN A 38 -20.46 -1.14 3.01
CA ASN A 38 -21.04 -2.44 2.70
C ASN A 38 -20.91 -2.77 1.20
N TYR A 39 -20.50 -4.00 0.90
CA TYR A 39 -20.48 -4.54 -0.46
C TYR A 39 -21.91 -4.87 -0.93
N ASN A 40 -22.66 -3.81 -1.24
CA ASN A 40 -24.06 -3.89 -1.67
C ASN A 40 -24.18 -4.38 -3.12
N LEU A 41 -25.37 -4.83 -3.52
CA LEU A 41 -25.69 -5.31 -4.88
C LEU A 41 -25.17 -4.39 -5.99
N ARG A 42 -25.16 -3.08 -5.78
CA ARG A 42 -24.58 -2.10 -6.72
C ARG A 42 -23.10 -2.39 -7.02
N LYS A 43 -22.29 -2.68 -6.00
CA LYS A 43 -20.87 -3.02 -6.18
C LYS A 43 -20.72 -4.38 -6.90
N LYS A 44 -21.60 -5.34 -6.64
CA LYS A 44 -21.64 -6.61 -7.39
C LYS A 44 -21.90 -6.40 -8.88
N ILE A 45 -22.86 -5.54 -9.22
CA ILE A 45 -23.18 -5.21 -10.62
C ILE A 45 -22.00 -4.48 -11.28
N GLU A 46 -21.39 -3.52 -10.59
CA GLU A 46 -20.18 -2.84 -11.08
C GLU A 46 -19.02 -3.82 -11.30
N HIS A 47 -18.84 -4.79 -10.39
CA HIS A 47 -17.83 -5.84 -10.57
C HIS A 47 -18.13 -6.71 -11.78
N ALA A 48 -19.38 -7.18 -11.94
CA ALA A 48 -19.79 -8.00 -13.08
C ALA A 48 -19.54 -7.26 -14.41
N TYR A 49 -19.95 -5.98 -14.50
CA TYR A 49 -19.72 -5.16 -15.68
C TYR A 49 -18.23 -4.96 -15.99
N LYS A 50 -17.42 -4.64 -14.97
CA LYS A 50 -15.97 -4.43 -15.14
C LYS A 50 -15.24 -5.73 -15.47
N SER A 51 -15.70 -6.87 -14.93
CA SER A 51 -15.11 -8.21 -15.17
C SER A 51 -15.30 -8.72 -16.59
N LEU A 52 -16.25 -8.15 -17.32
CA LEU A 52 -16.46 -8.48 -18.73
C LEU A 52 -15.51 -7.72 -19.66
N GLN A 53 -15.05 -6.53 -19.27
CA GLN A 53 -14.23 -5.66 -20.13
C GLN A 53 -12.75 -5.62 -19.76
N PHE A 54 -12.39 -5.96 -18.52
CA PHE A 54 -11.03 -5.82 -18.00
C PHE A 54 -10.57 -7.12 -17.32
N ASP A 55 -9.26 -7.38 -17.38
CA ASP A 55 -8.65 -8.54 -16.72
C ASP A 55 -9.05 -8.54 -15.23
N PRO A 56 -9.65 -9.62 -14.70
CA PRO A 56 -10.12 -9.70 -13.31
C PRO A 56 -9.06 -9.35 -12.27
N LYS A 57 -7.76 -9.40 -12.61
CA LYS A 57 -6.67 -8.98 -11.71
C LYS A 57 -6.51 -7.46 -11.56
N THR A 58 -7.09 -6.67 -12.47
CA THR A 58 -6.98 -5.19 -12.48
C THR A 58 -8.21 -4.48 -11.90
N ILE A 59 -9.27 -5.23 -11.56
CA ILE A 59 -10.54 -4.65 -11.15
C ILE A 59 -10.48 -4.24 -9.68
N LEU A 60 -10.76 -2.97 -9.41
CA LEU A 60 -10.75 -2.42 -8.05
C LEU A 60 -11.89 -2.96 -7.16
N VAL A 61 -12.98 -3.42 -7.76
CA VAL A 61 -14.23 -3.82 -7.08
C VAL A 61 -14.22 -5.32 -6.72
N VAL A 62 -13.14 -5.81 -6.15
CA VAL A 62 -13.01 -7.24 -5.79
C VAL A 62 -13.97 -7.67 -4.69
N GLU A 63 -14.27 -8.97 -4.63
CA GLU A 63 -15.00 -9.56 -3.51
C GLU A 63 -14.27 -9.32 -2.17
N PRO A 64 -14.99 -9.24 -1.04
CA PRO A 64 -14.37 -8.98 0.27
C PRO A 64 -13.21 -9.92 0.61
N LYS A 65 -13.32 -11.21 0.25
CA LYS A 65 -12.28 -12.25 0.43
C LYS A 65 -11.06 -12.13 -0.48
N MET A 66 -11.17 -11.34 -1.55
CA MET A 66 -10.02 -11.03 -2.40
C MET A 66 -9.40 -9.70 -1.96
N TYR A 67 -10.20 -8.82 -1.36
CA TYR A 67 -9.72 -7.56 -0.80
C TYR A 67 -8.85 -7.79 0.44
N ASP A 68 -9.30 -8.63 1.38
CA ASP A 68 -8.56 -8.94 2.61
C ASP A 68 -7.21 -9.61 2.32
N GLU A 69 -7.17 -10.64 1.47
CA GLU A 69 -5.95 -11.31 1.04
C GLU A 69 -4.97 -10.31 0.38
N ARG A 70 -5.48 -9.45 -0.51
CA ARG A 70 -4.67 -8.41 -1.16
C ARG A 70 -4.16 -7.38 -0.16
N PHE A 71 -5.00 -6.98 0.80
CA PHE A 71 -4.67 -5.99 1.82
C PHE A 71 -3.57 -6.51 2.76
N ILE A 72 -3.72 -7.74 3.28
CA ILE A 72 -2.73 -8.39 4.15
C ILE A 72 -1.42 -8.61 3.39
N LYS A 73 -1.49 -9.18 2.18
CA LYS A 73 -0.30 -9.40 1.35
C LYS A 73 0.47 -8.11 1.06
N PHE A 74 -0.24 -7.00 0.83
CA PHE A 74 0.40 -5.70 0.62
C PHE A 74 1.09 -5.20 1.90
N LEU A 75 0.46 -5.35 3.06
CA LEU A 75 1.07 -4.98 4.34
C LEU A 75 2.34 -5.79 4.62
N GLU A 76 2.32 -7.10 4.37
CA GLU A 76 3.45 -8.00 4.61
C GLU A 76 4.59 -7.79 3.60
N GLU A 77 4.30 -7.72 2.30
CA GLU A 77 5.35 -7.69 1.26
C GLU A 77 5.92 -6.28 1.00
N LYS A 78 5.13 -5.22 1.24
CA LYS A 78 5.48 -3.86 0.80
C LYS A 78 5.61 -2.86 1.93
N VAL A 79 4.74 -2.92 2.94
CA VAL A 79 4.75 -1.92 4.02
C VAL A 79 5.66 -2.35 5.17
N PHE A 80 5.60 -3.62 5.56
CA PHE A 80 6.39 -4.22 6.63
C PHE A 80 7.10 -5.49 6.15
N PRO A 81 7.98 -5.38 5.13
CA PRO A 81 8.77 -6.52 4.72
C PRO A 81 9.57 -7.04 5.92
N GLU A 82 9.60 -8.37 6.09
CA GLU A 82 10.50 -8.98 7.06
C GLU A 82 11.93 -8.52 6.71
N THR A 83 12.62 -7.99 7.72
CA THR A 83 14.04 -7.66 7.56
C THR A 83 14.78 -8.97 7.35
N PRO A 84 15.66 -9.09 6.34
CA PRO A 84 16.45 -10.30 6.13
C PRO A 84 17.34 -10.62 7.33
#